data_AF-A0A4Q3X302-F1
#
_entry.id   AF-A0A4Q3X302-F1
#
_cell.length_a   1.000
_cell.length_b   1.000
_cell.length_c   1.000
_cell.angle_alpha   90.00
_cell.angle_beta   90.00
_cell.angle_gamma   90.00
#
_symmetry.space_group_name_H-M   'P 1'
#
loop_
_entity.id
_entity.type
_entity.pdbx_description
1 polymer ?
#
loop_
_entity_poly.entity_id
_entity_poly.type
_entity_poly.pdbx_seq_one_letter_code
_entity_poly.pdbx_strand_id
1 'polypeptide(L)'
;MINRSQRFALLAFVPASFLALNAYSLPAAPQLVHNNSLQVAPVSDPLLRGWNAPPESTKPFVYWYWLNNIITKEGITRDLEMMAKNGIGGGFIADIGGNDLDPPRNGRFEGYSDAGYEYKRHAVREGLRLGVDVGVFNGSGWSQSGGPWVKPQDTMQSIECAEVRVAGGARYDAVLPRIPNALADVRTIAFPAPPQDGEVLR
;
A
#
# COMPACT_ATOMS: atom_id res chain seq x y z
N MET A 1 5.70 2.55 26.89
CA MET A 1 6.74 2.83 27.91
C MET A 1 8.09 2.60 27.29
N ILE A 2 8.82 3.67 26.95
CA ILE A 2 10.12 3.63 26.27
C ILE A 2 11.16 4.13 27.27
N ASN A 3 12.13 3.28 27.60
CA ASN A 3 13.13 3.55 28.63
C ASN A 3 14.35 4.28 28.04
N ARG A 4 14.73 5.39 28.68
CA ARG A 4 15.90 6.23 28.40
C ARG A 4 17.13 5.60 29.07
N SER A 5 17.97 4.86 28.34
CA SER A 5 19.28 4.48 28.88
C SER A 5 20.31 4.01 27.86
N GLN A 6 20.47 4.66 26.70
CA GLN A 6 21.69 4.49 25.88
C GLN A 6 22.08 5.82 25.21
N ARG A 7 22.98 6.57 25.86
CA ARG A 7 23.76 7.64 25.22
C ARG A 7 25.22 7.23 25.28
N PHE A 8 25.78 6.83 24.13
CA PHE A 8 27.21 6.58 23.99
C PHE A 8 27.94 7.92 23.89
N ALA A 9 28.90 8.16 24.79
CA ALA A 9 29.87 9.23 24.70
C ALA A 9 31.11 8.71 23.96
N LEU A 10 31.47 9.35 22.85
CA LEU A 10 32.75 9.14 22.17
C LEU A 10 33.67 10.32 22.52
N LEU A 11 34.54 10.10 23.52
CA LEU A 11 35.70 10.95 23.82
C LEU A 11 36.90 10.40 23.03
N ALA A 12 37.51 11.25 22.20
CA ALA A 12 38.74 10.90 21.48
C ALA A 12 39.98 11.16 22.35
N PHE A 13 40.88 10.17 22.42
CA PHE A 13 42.21 10.27 23.01
C PHE A 13 43.16 11.06 22.10
N VAL A 14 43.90 12.01 22.68
CA VAL A 14 45.08 12.63 22.06
C VAL A 14 46.31 12.23 22.89
N PRO A 15 47.36 11.63 22.31
CA PRO A 15 48.60 11.41 23.03
C PRO A 15 49.48 12.65 22.97
N ALA A 16 49.94 13.07 24.15
CA ALA A 16 50.98 14.06 24.33
C ALA A 16 52.34 13.51 23.87
N SER A 17 53.15 14.33 23.20
CA SER A 17 54.59 14.09 23.04
C SER A 17 55.32 15.43 23.01
N PHE A 18 56.46 15.41 23.70
CA PHE A 18 57.23 16.51 24.27
C PHE A 18 58.05 17.37 23.26
N LEU A 19 58.07 18.68 23.54
CA LEU A 19 59.20 19.64 23.58
C LEU A 19 60.35 19.57 22.55
N ALA A 20 60.60 20.71 21.89
CA ALA A 20 61.89 21.41 21.94
C ALA A 20 61.72 22.89 21.54
N LEU A 21 61.95 23.81 22.49
CA LEU A 21 62.05 25.25 22.24
C LEU A 21 63.45 25.56 21.69
N ASN A 22 63.53 26.05 20.46
CA ASN A 22 64.68 26.80 19.98
C ASN A 22 64.29 28.28 19.88
N ALA A 23 64.95 29.13 20.66
CA ALA A 23 64.81 30.56 20.57
C ALA A 23 65.62 31.06 19.37
N TYR A 24 64.93 31.43 18.29
CA TYR A 24 65.47 32.28 17.24
C TYR A 24 64.63 33.55 17.18
N SER A 25 65.31 34.70 17.26
CA SER A 25 64.67 36.01 17.11
C SER A 25 64.07 36.13 15.71
N LEU A 26 62.74 36.25 15.63
CA LEU A 26 62.04 36.52 14.38
C LEU A 26 62.18 38.01 14.02
N PRO A 27 62.47 38.35 12.75
CA PRO A 27 62.30 39.73 12.29
C PRO A 27 60.80 40.07 12.27
N ALA A 28 60.47 41.36 12.41
CA ALA A 28 59.10 41.83 12.48
C ALA A 28 58.23 41.26 11.34
N ALA A 29 57.12 40.61 11.71
CA ALA A 29 56.20 40.01 10.75
C ALA A 29 55.60 41.08 9.82
N PRO A 30 55.50 40.82 8.50
CA PRO A 30 54.77 41.71 7.61
C PRO A 30 53.30 41.73 8.03
N GLN A 31 52.69 42.92 8.06
CA GLN A 31 51.29 43.07 8.42
C GLN A 31 50.41 42.26 7.46
N LEU A 32 49.82 41.19 7.98
CA LEU A 32 48.76 40.44 7.30
C LEU A 32 47.59 41.38 7.07
N VAL A 33 47.38 41.73 5.79
CA VAL A 33 46.20 42.46 5.32
C VAL A 33 44.95 41.71 5.81
N HIS A 34 44.22 42.35 6.72
CA HIS A 34 42.98 41.87 7.31
C HIS A 34 41.83 41.93 6.29
N ASN A 35 41.86 41.10 5.25
CA ASN A 35 40.66 40.76 4.49
C ASN A 35 40.89 39.55 3.60
N ASN A 36 40.77 38.37 4.19
CA ASN A 36 40.49 37.13 3.47
C ASN A 36 39.39 36.33 4.18
N SER A 37 38.40 37.03 4.78
CA SER A 37 37.13 36.37 5.07
C SER A 37 36.41 36.17 3.75
N LEU A 38 36.63 35.02 3.11
CA LEU A 38 35.70 34.52 2.11
C LEU A 38 34.32 34.55 2.76
N GLN A 39 33.43 35.41 2.27
CA GLN A 39 32.02 35.35 2.64
C GLN A 39 31.51 33.99 2.19
N VAL A 40 31.37 33.06 3.14
CA VAL A 40 30.61 31.85 2.92
C VAL A 40 29.16 32.31 2.81
N ALA A 41 28.70 32.53 1.59
CA ALA A 41 27.28 32.72 1.33
C ALA A 41 26.54 31.56 1.99
N PRO A 42 25.44 31.78 2.73
CA PRO A 42 24.75 30.71 3.41
C PRO A 42 24.26 29.73 2.35
N VAL A 43 24.93 28.58 2.25
CA VAL A 43 24.45 27.45 1.45
C VAL A 43 23.20 26.99 2.14
N SER A 44 22.05 27.40 1.60
CA SER A 44 20.77 27.00 2.15
C SER A 44 20.68 25.48 2.09
N ASP A 45 20.58 24.85 3.26
CA ASP A 45 20.50 23.41 3.45
C ASP A 45 19.26 22.86 2.70
N PRO A 46 19.44 22.01 1.68
CA PRO A 46 18.33 21.43 0.92
C PRO A 46 17.32 20.68 1.79
N LEU A 47 17.76 20.02 2.86
CA LEU A 47 16.87 19.30 3.77
C LEU A 47 16.02 20.25 4.58
N LEU A 48 16.63 21.34 5.11
CA LEU A 48 15.89 22.37 5.82
C LEU A 48 14.88 23.09 4.91
N ARG A 49 15.20 23.30 3.63
CA ARG A 49 14.23 23.84 2.65
C ARG A 49 13.06 22.88 2.45
N GLY A 50 13.32 21.60 2.20
CA GLY A 50 12.27 20.59 2.02
C GLY A 50 11.45 20.34 3.29
N TRP A 51 12.03 20.53 4.48
CA TRP A 51 11.32 20.45 5.74
C TRP A 51 10.32 21.61 5.92
N ASN A 52 10.76 22.84 5.61
CA ASN A 52 9.92 24.03 5.75
C ASN A 52 8.89 24.18 4.61
N ALA A 53 9.19 23.64 3.43
CA ALA A 53 8.31 23.60 2.26
C ALA A 53 8.37 22.21 1.62
N PRO A 54 7.62 21.23 2.16
CA PRO A 54 7.59 19.88 1.62
C PRO A 54 7.12 19.88 0.15
N PRO A 55 7.75 19.08 -0.73
CA PRO A 55 7.33 19.00 -2.12
C PRO A 55 5.97 18.31 -2.24
N GLU A 56 5.24 18.62 -3.30
CA GLU A 56 3.90 18.07 -3.60
C GLU A 56 3.84 16.53 -3.52
N SER A 57 4.92 15.85 -3.92
CA SER A 57 5.04 14.38 -3.87
C SER A 57 5.00 13.78 -2.46
N THR A 58 5.07 14.60 -1.40
CA THR A 58 4.97 14.17 0.00
C THR A 58 3.56 14.29 0.57
N LYS A 59 2.61 14.86 -0.18
CA LYS A 59 1.23 14.97 0.29
C LYS A 59 0.62 13.59 0.51
N PRO A 60 -0.06 13.36 1.65
CA PRO A 60 -0.67 12.07 1.94
C PRO A 60 -1.86 11.81 1.02
N PHE A 61 -2.14 10.52 0.82
CA PHE A 61 -3.32 10.04 0.10
C PHE A 61 -4.29 9.40 1.10
N VAL A 62 -5.57 9.39 0.76
CA VAL A 62 -6.62 8.84 1.62
C VAL A 62 -7.47 7.80 0.90
N TYR A 63 -8.04 6.88 1.66
CA TYR A 63 -9.19 6.11 1.18
C TYR A 63 -10.43 6.99 1.19
N TRP A 64 -11.12 7.01 0.06
CA TRP A 64 -12.35 7.77 -0.13
C TRP A 64 -13.47 6.81 -0.48
N TYR A 65 -14.08 6.24 0.56
CA TYR A 65 -15.09 5.22 0.40
C TYR A 65 -16.44 5.83 0.04
N TRP A 66 -16.98 5.41 -1.10
CA TRP A 66 -18.30 5.76 -1.56
C TRP A 66 -19.28 4.72 -1.04
N LEU A 67 -20.01 5.09 0.01
CA LEU A 67 -20.87 4.17 0.74
C LEU A 67 -22.23 4.03 0.04
N ASN A 68 -22.66 2.79 -0.15
CA ASN A 68 -24.00 2.42 -0.63
C ASN A 68 -24.43 3.04 -1.95
N ASN A 69 -23.45 3.42 -2.77
CA ASN A 69 -23.63 4.18 -4.00
C ASN A 69 -24.37 5.51 -3.78
N ILE A 70 -24.33 6.04 -2.55
CA ILE A 70 -25.02 7.27 -2.17
C ILE A 70 -24.11 8.47 -2.43
N ILE A 71 -24.13 8.99 -3.65
CA ILE A 71 -23.15 9.97 -4.14
C ILE A 71 -23.83 11.07 -4.96
N THR A 72 -23.31 12.30 -4.83
CA THR A 72 -23.70 13.47 -5.63
C THR A 72 -22.47 14.19 -6.18
N LYS A 73 -22.63 14.93 -7.28
CA LYS A 73 -21.54 15.72 -7.88
C LYS A 73 -21.09 16.86 -6.97
N GLU A 74 -22.04 17.47 -6.26
CA GLU A 74 -21.79 18.54 -5.31
C GLU A 74 -20.98 18.05 -4.10
N GLY A 75 -21.27 16.83 -3.62
CA GLY A 75 -20.50 16.18 -2.56
C GLY A 75 -19.07 15.89 -3.01
N ILE A 76 -18.92 15.30 -4.20
CA ILE A 76 -17.60 15.05 -4.83
C ILE A 76 -16.75 16.31 -4.91
N THR A 77 -17.31 17.40 -5.46
CA THR A 77 -16.58 18.67 -5.58
C THR A 77 -16.15 19.18 -4.20
N ARG A 78 -17.05 19.15 -3.22
CA ARG A 78 -16.76 19.66 -1.87
C ARG A 78 -15.69 18.82 -1.15
N ASP A 79 -15.74 17.50 -1.30
CA ASP A 79 -14.75 16.60 -0.71
C ASP A 79 -13.36 16.90 -1.28
N LEU A 80 -13.24 17.03 -2.61
CA LEU A 80 -11.96 17.33 -3.27
C LEU A 80 -11.45 18.74 -2.95
N GLU A 81 -12.33 19.74 -2.85
CA GLU A 81 -11.95 21.09 -2.40
C GLU A 81 -11.39 21.07 -0.97
N MET A 82 -11.99 20.27 -0.09
CA MET A 82 -11.50 20.08 1.27
C MET A 82 -10.18 19.30 1.29
N MET A 83 -10.00 18.30 0.43
CA MET A 83 -8.72 17.59 0.28
C MET A 83 -7.61 18.56 -0.12
N ALA A 84 -7.82 19.34 -1.19
CA ALA A 84 -6.86 20.33 -1.67
C ALA A 84 -6.52 21.36 -0.59
N LYS A 85 -7.55 21.92 0.07
CA LYS A 85 -7.40 22.91 1.14
C LYS A 85 -6.59 22.40 2.34
N ASN A 86 -6.68 21.12 2.66
CA ASN A 86 -6.01 20.52 3.81
C ASN A 86 -4.72 19.76 3.44
N GLY A 87 -4.22 19.93 2.21
CA GLY A 87 -2.94 19.36 1.79
C GLY A 87 -2.96 17.86 1.51
N ILE A 88 -4.14 17.27 1.25
CA ILE A 88 -4.25 15.89 0.75
C ILE A 88 -3.94 15.89 -0.74
N GLY A 89 -3.04 15.00 -1.15
CA GLY A 89 -2.54 14.91 -2.52
C GLY A 89 -3.39 14.00 -3.40
N GLY A 90 -4.15 13.07 -2.82
CA GLY A 90 -5.00 12.18 -3.59
C GLY A 90 -6.00 11.37 -2.79
N GLY A 91 -7.02 10.87 -3.49
CA GLY A 91 -8.07 10.00 -2.95
C GLY A 91 -8.25 8.73 -3.77
N PHE A 92 -8.33 7.59 -3.09
CA PHE A 92 -8.64 6.29 -3.70
C PHE A 92 -10.12 5.95 -3.50
N ILE A 93 -10.88 5.93 -4.60
CA ILE A 93 -12.31 5.62 -4.60
C ILE A 93 -12.51 4.10 -4.52
N ALA A 94 -13.21 3.67 -3.47
CA ALA A 94 -13.76 2.32 -3.34
C ALA A 94 -15.28 2.41 -3.17
N ASP A 95 -16.03 1.71 -4.03
CA ASP A 95 -17.48 1.59 -3.89
C ASP A 95 -17.77 0.52 -2.83
N ILE A 96 -18.26 0.90 -1.65
CA ILE A 96 -18.48 -0.02 -0.52
C ILE A 96 -19.98 -0.20 -0.29
N GLY A 97 -20.43 -1.46 -0.26
CA GLY A 97 -21.84 -1.80 -0.04
C GLY A 97 -22.67 -1.76 -1.32
N GLY A 98 -23.86 -1.17 -1.27
CA GLY A 98 -24.77 -1.01 -2.40
C GLY A 98 -26.11 -1.74 -2.25
N ASN A 99 -26.19 -2.67 -1.29
CA ASN A 99 -27.41 -3.41 -0.93
C ASN A 99 -27.88 -3.15 0.50
N ASP A 100 -27.25 -2.21 1.21
CA ASP A 100 -27.64 -1.88 2.59
C ASP A 100 -28.98 -1.13 2.59
N LEU A 101 -29.74 -1.32 3.67
CA LEU A 101 -31.10 -0.81 3.85
C LEU A 101 -31.18 0.68 4.20
N ASP A 102 -30.09 1.43 4.12
CA ASP A 102 -30.13 2.87 4.37
C ASP A 102 -30.95 3.55 3.26
N PRO A 103 -32.13 4.13 3.56
CA PRO A 103 -32.89 4.83 2.54
C PRO A 103 -32.08 6.07 2.12
N PRO A 104 -31.69 6.18 0.84
CA PRO A 104 -30.89 7.31 0.40
C PRO A 104 -31.69 8.60 0.58
N ARG A 105 -31.12 9.59 1.26
CA ARG A 105 -31.73 10.93 1.34
C ARG A 105 -31.69 11.64 -0.02
N ASN A 106 -30.69 11.36 -0.82
CA ASN A 106 -30.48 11.85 -2.18
C ASN A 106 -29.33 11.07 -2.83
N GLY A 107 -29.24 11.09 -4.17
CA GLY A 107 -28.13 10.53 -4.93
C GLY A 107 -27.94 9.04 -4.70
N ARG A 108 -28.45 8.19 -5.59
CA ARG A 108 -28.10 6.76 -5.57
C ARG A 108 -27.89 6.29 -7.00
N PHE A 109 -26.81 5.57 -7.24
CA PHE A 109 -26.57 4.94 -8.54
C PHE A 109 -26.49 3.42 -8.41
N GLU A 110 -26.74 2.73 -9.53
CA GLU A 110 -26.52 1.29 -9.61
C GLU A 110 -25.05 1.01 -9.94
N GLY A 111 -24.43 0.08 -9.22
CA GLY A 111 -23.03 -0.30 -9.48
C GLY A 111 -22.83 -0.70 -10.94
N TYR A 112 -21.69 -0.29 -11.53
CA TYR A 112 -21.36 -0.51 -12.95
C TYR A 112 -22.31 0.13 -13.98
N SER A 113 -23.22 1.04 -13.57
CA SER A 113 -24.06 1.81 -14.49
C SER A 113 -23.33 3.03 -15.08
N ASP A 114 -23.84 3.55 -16.20
CA ASP A 114 -23.37 4.80 -16.82
C ASP A 114 -23.39 5.97 -15.83
N ALA A 115 -24.44 6.06 -14.99
CA ALA A 115 -24.52 7.09 -13.96
C ALA A 115 -23.36 7.01 -12.95
N GLY A 116 -23.00 5.79 -12.52
CA GLY A 116 -21.83 5.56 -11.66
C GLY A 116 -20.52 5.98 -12.32
N TYR A 117 -20.34 5.67 -13.61
CA TYR A 117 -19.19 6.11 -14.37
C TYR A 117 -19.15 7.63 -14.57
N GLU A 118 -20.29 8.31 -14.72
CA GLU A 118 -20.33 9.78 -14.78
C GLU A 118 -19.89 10.42 -13.46
N TYR A 119 -20.22 9.86 -12.30
CA TYR A 119 -19.72 10.35 -11.01
C TYR A 119 -18.20 10.20 -10.89
N LYS A 120 -17.65 9.05 -11.27
CA LYS A 120 -16.19 8.84 -11.29
C LYS A 120 -15.50 9.80 -12.26
N ARG A 121 -16.09 10.05 -13.44
CA ARG A 121 -15.58 11.04 -14.40
C ARG A 121 -15.61 12.46 -13.82
N HIS A 122 -16.65 12.81 -13.11
CA HIS A 122 -16.75 14.10 -12.40
C HIS A 122 -15.64 14.23 -11.36
N ALA A 123 -15.41 13.21 -10.55
CA ALA A 123 -14.34 13.18 -9.55
C ALA A 123 -12.95 13.36 -10.18
N VAL A 124 -12.64 12.66 -11.27
CA VAL A 124 -11.36 12.80 -11.98
C VAL A 124 -11.18 14.22 -12.54
N ARG A 125 -12.23 14.82 -13.12
CA ARG A 125 -12.17 16.20 -13.65
C ARG A 125 -11.94 17.23 -12.54
N GLU A 126 -12.64 17.08 -11.42
CA GLU A 126 -12.48 17.97 -10.27
C GLU A 126 -11.11 17.79 -9.58
N GLY A 127 -10.63 16.56 -9.47
CA GLY A 127 -9.30 16.26 -8.96
C GLY A 127 -8.22 16.95 -9.79
N LEU A 128 -8.29 16.83 -11.12
CA LEU A 128 -7.40 17.53 -12.05
C LEU A 128 -7.46 19.07 -11.88
N ARG A 129 -8.66 19.64 -11.73
CA ARG A 129 -8.85 21.08 -11.51
C ARG A 129 -8.19 21.56 -10.22
N LEU A 130 -8.21 20.73 -9.17
CA LEU A 130 -7.80 21.07 -7.81
C LEU A 130 -6.38 20.63 -7.45
N GLY A 131 -5.71 19.85 -8.32
CA GLY A 131 -4.41 19.26 -8.02
C GLY A 131 -4.48 18.13 -6.99
N VAL A 132 -5.58 17.36 -6.99
CA VAL A 132 -5.78 16.17 -6.15
C VAL A 132 -5.90 14.95 -7.06
N ASP A 133 -4.96 14.02 -6.94
CA ASP A 133 -4.97 12.79 -7.72
C ASP A 133 -6.16 11.90 -7.33
N VAL A 134 -6.77 11.24 -8.32
CA VAL A 134 -7.90 10.34 -8.12
C VAL A 134 -7.53 8.95 -8.62
N GLY A 135 -7.44 8.01 -7.69
CA GLY A 135 -7.31 6.58 -7.99
C GLY A 135 -8.61 5.84 -7.78
N VAL A 136 -8.75 4.69 -8.43
CA VAL A 136 -9.89 3.77 -8.25
C VAL A 136 -9.35 2.37 -7.94
N PHE A 137 -10.05 1.63 -7.10
CA PHE A 137 -9.77 0.20 -6.95
C PHE A 137 -10.11 -0.55 -8.25
N ASN A 138 -9.46 -1.69 -8.48
CA ASN A 138 -9.57 -2.49 -9.69
C ASN A 138 -10.92 -3.21 -9.86
N GLY A 139 -11.80 -3.14 -8.86
CA GLY A 139 -13.18 -3.63 -8.89
C GLY A 139 -14.02 -2.89 -7.84
N SER A 140 -15.32 -3.18 -7.83
CA SER A 140 -16.19 -2.72 -6.73
C SER A 140 -15.76 -3.35 -5.40
N GLY A 141 -15.92 -2.62 -4.29
CA GLY A 141 -15.37 -2.98 -2.99
C GLY A 141 -13.95 -2.45 -2.76
N TRP A 142 -13.32 -2.96 -1.70
CA TRP A 142 -11.93 -2.62 -1.30
C TRP A 142 -10.90 -3.69 -1.68
N SER A 143 -11.36 -4.84 -2.16
CA SER A 143 -10.58 -6.07 -2.34
C SER A 143 -11.48 -7.12 -3.00
N GLN A 144 -11.03 -7.97 -3.91
CA GLN A 144 -9.68 -8.03 -4.48
C GLN A 144 -9.70 -7.87 -5.99
N SER A 145 -10.27 -8.82 -6.72
CA SER A 145 -10.29 -8.81 -8.18
C SER A 145 -11.45 -9.65 -8.67
N GLY A 146 -12.66 -9.21 -8.35
CA GLY A 146 -13.89 -9.90 -8.68
C GLY A 146 -14.92 -8.97 -9.30
N GLY A 147 -15.86 -9.54 -10.05
CA GLY A 147 -16.97 -8.81 -10.63
C GLY A 147 -17.94 -9.78 -11.32
N PRO A 148 -19.16 -9.31 -11.67
CA PRO A 148 -20.19 -10.14 -12.28
C PRO A 148 -19.79 -10.75 -13.64
N TRP A 149 -18.70 -10.28 -14.24
CA TRP A 149 -18.13 -10.82 -15.48
C TRP A 149 -17.22 -12.04 -15.30
N VAL A 150 -16.82 -12.38 -14.07
CA VAL A 150 -15.94 -13.53 -13.81
C VAL A 150 -16.77 -14.82 -13.79
N LYS A 151 -16.49 -15.74 -14.72
CA LYS A 151 -17.19 -17.04 -14.78
C LYS A 151 -16.62 -17.99 -13.72
N PRO A 152 -17.38 -19.01 -13.26
CA PRO A 152 -16.87 -20.01 -12.32
C PRO A 152 -15.55 -20.67 -12.74
N GLN A 153 -15.35 -20.90 -14.04
CA GLN A 153 -14.11 -21.49 -14.58
C GLN A 153 -12.90 -20.54 -14.52
N ASP A 154 -13.15 -19.23 -14.41
CA ASP A 154 -12.13 -18.18 -14.36
C ASP A 154 -11.83 -17.73 -12.91
N THR A 155 -12.49 -18.31 -11.90
CA THR A 155 -12.21 -17.99 -10.49
C THR A 155 -10.93 -18.69 -10.02
N MET A 156 -10.47 -18.31 -8.82
CA MET A 156 -9.48 -19.13 -8.09
C MET A 156 -10.03 -20.55 -7.90
N GLN A 157 -9.19 -21.55 -8.16
CA GLN A 157 -9.56 -22.97 -8.14
C GLN A 157 -8.83 -23.71 -7.02
N SER A 158 -9.50 -24.68 -6.40
CA SER A 158 -8.90 -25.66 -5.49
C SER A 158 -8.85 -27.04 -6.14
N ILE A 159 -7.92 -27.88 -5.67
CA ILE A 159 -7.92 -29.31 -5.98
C ILE A 159 -8.45 -30.02 -4.75
N GLU A 160 -9.53 -30.77 -4.94
CA GLU A 160 -10.13 -31.62 -3.92
C GLU A 160 -10.08 -33.08 -4.37
N CYS A 161 -10.08 -34.00 -3.41
CA CYS A 161 -10.01 -35.43 -3.69
C CYS A 161 -11.10 -36.18 -2.93
N ALA A 162 -11.62 -37.21 -3.59
CA ALA A 162 -12.48 -38.21 -2.97
C ALA A 162 -11.76 -39.55 -3.05
N GLU A 163 -11.79 -40.30 -1.96
CA GLU A 163 -11.03 -41.54 -1.82
C GLU A 163 -11.95 -42.74 -1.63
N VAL A 164 -11.54 -43.88 -2.19
CA VAL A 164 -12.16 -45.19 -1.96
C VAL A 164 -11.06 -46.20 -1.70
N ARG A 165 -11.24 -47.03 -0.66
CA ARG A 165 -10.39 -48.19 -0.41
C ARG A 165 -10.98 -49.42 -1.07
N VAL A 166 -10.16 -50.18 -1.78
CA VAL A 166 -10.56 -51.39 -2.53
C VAL A 166 -9.62 -52.55 -2.22
N ALA A 167 -10.14 -53.77 -2.20
CA ALA A 167 -9.33 -54.97 -2.11
C ALA A 167 -8.67 -55.28 -3.46
N GLY A 168 -7.38 -55.58 -3.47
CA GLY A 168 -6.64 -55.95 -4.68
C GLY A 168 -7.06 -57.31 -5.25
N GLY A 169 -6.84 -57.50 -6.55
CA GLY A 169 -7.14 -58.77 -7.24
C GLY A 169 -8.59 -58.93 -7.71
N ALA A 170 -9.46 -57.94 -7.47
CA ALA A 170 -10.83 -57.90 -7.97
C ALA A 170 -11.07 -56.68 -8.88
N ARG A 171 -12.01 -56.81 -9.82
CA ARG A 171 -12.50 -55.67 -10.61
C ARG A 171 -13.39 -54.80 -9.72
N TYR A 172 -13.07 -53.50 -9.65
CA TYR A 172 -13.96 -52.51 -9.05
C TYR A 172 -15.00 -52.07 -10.09
N ASP A 173 -16.29 -52.30 -9.82
CA ASP A 173 -17.41 -51.99 -10.71
C ASP A 173 -18.47 -51.17 -9.97
N ALA A 174 -18.10 -49.97 -9.55
CA ALA A 174 -18.97 -49.01 -8.90
C ALA A 174 -18.60 -47.58 -9.28
N VAL A 175 -19.52 -46.64 -9.04
CA VAL A 175 -19.31 -45.22 -9.29
C VAL A 175 -18.43 -44.63 -8.18
N LEU A 176 -17.34 -43.96 -8.57
CA LEU A 176 -16.49 -43.25 -7.62
C LEU A 176 -17.25 -42.06 -6.99
N PRO A 177 -16.98 -41.74 -5.70
CA PRO A 177 -17.52 -40.54 -5.06
C PRO A 177 -17.10 -39.29 -5.83
N ARG A 178 -18.03 -38.34 -5.95
CA ARG A 178 -17.81 -37.06 -6.64
C ARG A 178 -17.80 -35.90 -5.67
N ILE A 179 -16.92 -34.94 -5.90
CA ILE A 179 -16.90 -33.67 -5.17
C ILE A 179 -18.07 -32.80 -5.68
N PRO A 180 -18.97 -32.32 -4.80
CA PRO A 180 -20.06 -31.44 -5.20
C PRO A 180 -19.54 -30.16 -5.85
N ASN A 181 -20.18 -29.72 -6.94
CA ASN A 181 -19.83 -28.50 -7.68
C ASN A 181 -18.41 -28.50 -8.30
N ALA A 182 -17.74 -29.66 -8.40
CA ALA A 182 -16.47 -29.76 -9.10
C ALA A 182 -16.62 -29.28 -10.56
N LEU A 183 -15.71 -28.39 -10.98
CA LEU A 183 -15.72 -27.87 -12.35
C LEU A 183 -15.23 -28.89 -13.37
N ALA A 184 -14.27 -29.73 -12.98
CA ALA A 184 -13.68 -30.75 -13.83
C ALA A 184 -13.01 -31.86 -13.00
N ASP A 185 -12.97 -33.06 -13.56
CA ASP A 185 -12.11 -34.13 -13.07
C ASP A 185 -10.66 -33.86 -13.51
N VAL A 186 -9.71 -33.97 -12.58
CA VAL A 186 -8.29 -33.79 -12.87
C VAL A 186 -7.64 -35.12 -13.24
N ARG A 187 -7.72 -36.11 -12.34
CA ARG A 187 -7.13 -37.44 -12.52
C ARG A 187 -7.69 -38.43 -11.52
N THR A 188 -7.84 -39.68 -11.96
CA THR A 188 -8.01 -40.84 -11.06
C THR A 188 -6.66 -41.53 -10.89
N ILE A 189 -6.23 -41.74 -9.65
CA ILE A 189 -4.98 -42.41 -9.29
C ILE A 189 -5.30 -43.60 -8.39
N ALA A 190 -4.71 -44.75 -8.69
CA ALA A 190 -4.74 -45.93 -7.82
C ALA A 190 -3.30 -46.30 -7.45
N PHE A 191 -3.07 -46.54 -6.16
CA PHE A 191 -1.76 -46.93 -5.62
C PHE A 191 -1.97 -47.89 -4.44
N PRO A 192 -0.99 -48.76 -4.12
CA PRO A 192 -1.05 -49.60 -2.93
C PRO A 192 -1.14 -48.72 -1.67
N ALA A 193 -2.10 -49.01 -0.80
CA ALA A 193 -2.23 -48.29 0.47
C ALA A 193 -0.96 -48.47 1.32
N PRO A 194 -0.39 -47.39 1.89
CA PRO A 194 0.71 -47.49 2.83
C PRO A 194 0.37 -48.38 4.04
N PRO A 195 1.34 -49.06 4.68
CA PRO A 195 1.04 -49.93 5.82
C PRO A 195 0.37 -49.21 7.02
N GLN A 196 0.61 -47.91 7.20
CA GLN A 196 0.04 -47.06 8.26
C GLN A 196 -1.09 -46.15 7.78
N ASP A 197 -1.67 -46.43 6.61
CA ASP A 197 -2.75 -45.62 6.05
C ASP A 197 -3.98 -45.63 6.97
N GLY A 198 -4.47 -44.45 7.34
CA GLY A 198 -5.54 -44.27 8.33
C GLY A 198 -5.07 -44.09 9.78
N GLU A 199 -3.77 -44.22 10.07
CA GLU A 199 -3.22 -43.83 11.37
C GLU A 199 -3.01 -42.31 11.44
N VAL A 200 -3.56 -41.65 12.47
CA VAL A 200 -3.30 -40.24 12.72
C VAL A 200 -1.92 -40.11 13.36
N LEU A 201 -1.00 -39.42 12.69
CA LEU A 201 0.28 -39.01 13.28
C LEU A 201 0.00 -38.20 14.55
N ARG A 202 0.35 -38.75 15.71
CA ARG A 202 0.30 -38.04 17.00
C ARG A 202 1.51 -37.14 17.19
#